data_AF-A0A7Z9JNP4-F1
#
_entry.id   AF-A0A7Z9JNP4-F1
#
_cell.length_a   1.000
_cell.length_b   1.000
_cell.length_c   1.000
_cell.angle_alpha   90.00
_cell.angle_beta   90.00
_cell.angle_gamma   90.00
#
_symmetry.space_group_name_H-M   'P 1'
#
loop_
_entity.id
_entity.type
_entity.pdbx_description
1 polymer ?
#
loop_
_entity_poly.entity_id
_entity_poly.type
_entity_poly.pdbx_seq_one_letter_code
_entity_poly.pdbx_strand_id
1 'polypeptide(L)'
;AQADRGRDVFRSTCTTCHYSEEFNDQTFKRSWRRSSAGDLYDFISTAMPEDAPGSLPPAQYAEIVAYFLQMNGFEAGSMELPADADALSELSLAPLGG
;
A
#
# COMPACT_ATOMS: atom_id res chain seq x y z
N ALA A 1 -8.42 -11.08 -6.34
CA ALA A 1 -7.39 -10.20 -6.95
C ALA A 1 -6.28 -9.93 -5.93
N GLN A 2 -5.16 -9.34 -6.33
CA GLN A 2 -4.04 -9.01 -5.41
C GLN A 2 -4.50 -8.09 -4.26
N ALA A 3 -5.33 -7.08 -4.56
CA ALA A 3 -5.92 -6.18 -3.56
C ALA A 3 -6.82 -6.91 -2.53
N ASP A 4 -7.50 -8.00 -2.92
CA ASP A 4 -8.31 -8.79 -1.97
C ASP A 4 -7.42 -9.52 -0.97
N ARG A 5 -6.28 -10.08 -1.43
CA ARG A 5 -5.29 -10.69 -0.53
C ARG A 5 -4.67 -9.63 0.37
N GLY A 6 -4.40 -8.45 -0.17
CA GLY A 6 -3.93 -7.29 0.58
C GLY A 6 -4.88 -6.86 1.69
N ARG A 7 -6.17 -6.83 1.41
CA ARG A 7 -7.21 -6.58 2.42
C ARG A 7 -7.15 -7.62 3.55
N ASP A 8 -6.97 -8.89 3.23
CA ASP A 8 -6.96 -9.96 4.23
C ASP A 8 -5.67 -9.91 5.10
N VAL A 9 -4.52 -9.58 4.49
CA VAL A 9 -3.28 -9.27 5.22
C VAL A 9 -3.48 -8.05 6.13
N PHE A 10 -4.03 -6.96 5.59
CA PHE A 10 -4.31 -5.74 6.35
C PHE A 10 -5.19 -6.01 7.57
N ARG A 11 -6.26 -6.79 7.42
CA ARG A 11 -7.19 -7.15 8.50
C ARG A 11 -6.59 -8.08 9.55
N SER A 12 -5.55 -8.83 9.23
CA SER A 12 -4.89 -9.73 10.19
C SER A 12 -3.74 -9.06 10.92
N THR A 13 -3.10 -8.08 10.29
CA THR A 13 -1.83 -7.51 10.77
C THR A 13 -1.94 -6.04 11.14
N CYS A 14 -2.60 -5.21 10.33
CA CYS A 14 -2.57 -3.76 10.45
C CYS A 14 -3.68 -3.21 11.36
N THR A 15 -4.81 -3.91 11.47
CA THR A 15 -5.99 -3.41 12.21
C THR A 15 -5.87 -3.44 13.72
N THR A 16 -4.75 -3.91 14.25
CA THR A 16 -4.43 -3.76 15.68
C THR A 16 -4.20 -2.30 16.05
N CYS A 17 -3.59 -1.52 15.15
CA CYS A 17 -3.24 -0.11 15.36
C CYS A 17 -3.99 0.86 14.44
N HIS A 18 -4.36 0.42 13.23
CA HIS A 18 -4.91 1.30 12.20
C HIS A 18 -6.37 0.96 11.82
N TYR A 19 -7.11 1.97 11.42
CA TYR A 19 -8.41 1.85 10.77
C TYR A 19 -8.26 1.97 9.25
N SER A 20 -9.07 1.22 8.50
CA SER A 20 -9.00 1.22 7.03
C SER A 20 -9.22 2.60 6.40
N GLU A 21 -10.05 3.43 7.03
CA GLU A 21 -10.42 4.77 6.61
C GLU A 21 -9.21 5.71 6.59
N GLU A 22 -8.19 5.46 7.39
CA GLU A 22 -6.96 6.25 7.41
C GLU A 22 -6.19 6.15 6.09
N PHE A 23 -6.42 5.12 5.27
CA PHE A 23 -5.68 4.88 4.02
C PHE A 23 -6.41 5.39 2.77
N ASN A 24 -7.57 6.04 2.92
CA ASN A 24 -8.29 6.68 1.82
C ASN A 24 -8.78 8.11 2.16
N ASP A 25 -8.47 8.60 3.35
CA ASP A 25 -8.80 9.95 3.78
C ASP A 25 -7.96 11.03 3.06
N GLN A 26 -8.29 12.29 3.32
CA GLN A 26 -7.55 13.41 2.74
C GLN A 26 -6.13 13.54 3.30
N THR A 27 -5.85 13.01 4.49
CA THR A 27 -4.52 13.05 5.10
C THR A 27 -3.57 12.15 4.34
N PHE A 28 -3.94 10.88 4.14
CA PHE A 28 -3.19 9.91 3.36
C PHE A 28 -2.97 10.39 1.94
N LYS A 29 -4.03 10.82 1.27
CA LYS A 29 -3.92 11.38 -0.08
C LYS A 29 -2.93 12.53 -0.14
N ARG A 30 -2.97 13.46 0.82
CA ARG A 30 -2.00 14.57 0.88
C ARG A 30 -0.58 14.07 1.12
N SER A 31 -0.36 13.12 2.01
CA SER A 31 0.97 12.57 2.28
C SER A 31 1.60 11.91 1.05
N TRP A 32 0.79 11.21 0.25
CA TRP A 32 1.29 10.37 -0.85
C TRP A 32 1.11 10.95 -2.25
N ARG A 33 0.38 12.06 -2.45
CA ARG A 33 0.14 12.67 -3.78
C ARG A 33 1.39 13.11 -4.56
N ARG A 34 2.57 13.10 -3.96
CA ARG A 34 3.85 13.45 -4.62
C ARG A 34 4.84 12.28 -4.65
N SER A 35 4.37 11.09 -4.31
CA SER A 35 5.14 9.88 -4.17
C SER A 35 4.73 8.86 -5.23
N SER A 36 5.46 7.75 -5.25
CA SER A 36 5.18 6.56 -6.04
C SER A 36 4.64 5.42 -5.16
N ALA A 37 4.12 4.37 -5.79
CA ALA A 37 3.78 3.14 -5.10
C ALA A 37 5.02 2.45 -4.50
N GLY A 38 6.20 2.65 -5.11
CA GLY A 38 7.49 2.21 -4.57
C GLY A 38 7.82 2.88 -3.25
N ASP A 39 7.66 4.20 -3.16
CA ASP A 39 7.88 4.94 -1.90
C ASP A 39 6.96 4.43 -0.77
N LEU A 40 5.69 4.13 -1.12
CA LEU A 40 4.73 3.59 -0.16
C LEU A 40 5.09 2.17 0.26
N TYR A 41 5.50 1.32 -0.69
CA TYR A 41 6.00 -0.03 -0.44
C TYR A 41 7.23 -0.02 0.47
N ASP A 42 8.21 0.83 0.20
CA ASP A 42 9.42 0.97 1.00
C ASP A 42 9.11 1.41 2.42
N PHE A 43 8.23 2.40 2.57
CA PHE A 43 7.82 2.87 3.88
C PHE A 43 7.18 1.73 4.70
N ILE A 44 6.18 1.03 4.15
CA ILE A 44 5.51 -0.03 4.90
C ILE A 44 6.43 -1.23 5.15
N SER A 45 7.30 -1.57 4.22
CA SER A 45 8.19 -2.75 4.38
C SER A 45 9.32 -2.50 5.36
N THR A 46 9.71 -1.23 5.59
CA THR A 46 10.80 -0.87 6.51
C THR A 46 10.34 -0.37 7.86
N ALA A 47 9.12 0.18 7.96
CA ALA A 47 8.59 0.76 9.19
C ALA A 47 7.43 -0.03 9.80
N MET A 48 6.80 -0.94 9.05
CA MET A 48 5.62 -1.69 9.52
C MET A 48 5.83 -3.21 9.51
N PRO A 49 5.09 -3.95 10.36
CA PRO A 49 4.31 -3.47 11.53
C PRO A 49 5.15 -2.72 12.57
N GLU A 50 4.55 -1.78 13.32
CA GLU A 50 5.30 -0.91 14.26
C GLU A 50 6.08 -1.69 15.34
N ASP A 51 5.56 -2.83 15.77
CA ASP A 51 6.16 -3.71 16.78
C ASP A 51 7.17 -4.70 16.18
N ALA A 52 7.10 -4.95 14.87
CA ALA A 52 8.00 -5.85 14.16
C ALA A 52 8.25 -5.40 12.70
N PRO A 53 8.98 -4.31 12.47
CA PRO A 53 9.20 -3.78 11.12
C PRO A 53 9.87 -4.80 10.19
N GLY A 54 9.38 -4.92 8.96
CA GLY A 54 9.95 -5.85 7.95
C GLY A 54 9.67 -7.32 8.21
N SER A 55 8.74 -7.65 9.11
CA SER A 55 8.43 -9.05 9.47
C SER A 55 7.55 -9.79 8.46
N LEU A 56 6.86 -9.09 7.55
CA LEU A 56 6.02 -9.74 6.54
C LEU A 56 6.83 -10.15 5.31
N PRO A 57 6.41 -11.18 4.57
CA PRO A 57 6.97 -11.49 3.26
C PRO A 57 6.85 -10.30 2.29
N PRO A 58 7.87 -10.04 1.44
CA PRO A 58 7.84 -8.95 0.46
C PRO A 58 6.57 -8.88 -0.39
N ALA A 59 6.01 -10.03 -0.76
CA ALA A 59 4.77 -10.13 -1.53
C ALA A 59 3.54 -9.58 -0.78
N GLN A 60 3.48 -9.75 0.55
CA GLN A 60 2.36 -9.25 1.34
C GLN A 60 2.36 -7.72 1.43
N TYR A 61 3.52 -7.08 1.44
CA TYR A 61 3.60 -5.62 1.34
C TYR A 61 3.07 -5.12 0.00
N ALA A 62 3.41 -5.79 -1.11
CA ALA A 62 2.87 -5.42 -2.44
C ALA A 62 1.35 -5.62 -2.52
N GLU A 63 0.83 -6.66 -1.86
CA GLU A 63 -0.60 -6.90 -1.72
C GLU A 63 -1.29 -5.78 -0.92
N ILE A 64 -0.71 -5.35 0.21
CA ILE A 64 -1.21 -4.22 1.00
C ILE A 64 -1.21 -2.92 0.17
N VAL A 65 -0.15 -2.65 -0.58
CA VAL A 65 -0.11 -1.49 -1.51
C VAL A 65 -1.24 -1.59 -2.53
N ALA A 66 -1.43 -2.75 -3.17
CA ALA A 66 -2.52 -2.96 -4.12
C ALA A 66 -3.90 -2.67 -3.49
N TYR A 67 -4.10 -3.07 -2.23
CA TYR A 67 -5.31 -2.76 -1.49
C TYR A 67 -5.49 -1.25 -1.24
N PHE A 68 -4.44 -0.54 -0.84
CA PHE A 68 -4.49 0.91 -0.64
C PHE A 68 -4.81 1.66 -1.94
N LEU A 69 -4.22 1.24 -3.06
CA LEU A 69 -4.53 1.79 -4.37
C LEU A 69 -5.99 1.57 -4.76
N GLN A 70 -6.52 0.37 -4.56
CA GLN A 70 -7.93 0.05 -4.83
C GLN A 70 -8.87 0.93 -3.99
N MET A 71 -8.58 1.13 -2.70
CA MET A 71 -9.38 2.01 -1.83
C MET A 71 -9.40 3.47 -2.30
N ASN A 72 -8.39 3.87 -3.07
CA ASN A 72 -8.28 5.21 -3.63
C ASN A 72 -8.68 5.30 -5.11
N GLY A 73 -9.35 4.27 -5.65
CA GLY A 73 -9.93 4.30 -6.98
C GLY A 73 -8.95 4.05 -8.12
N PHE A 74 -7.76 3.51 -7.83
CA PHE A 74 -6.88 3.02 -8.89
C PHE A 74 -7.46 1.74 -9.47
N GLU A 75 -7.55 1.70 -10.80
CA GLU A 75 -7.95 0.49 -11.52
C GLU A 75 -6.90 -0.61 -11.30
N ALA A 76 -7.37 -1.82 -11.01
CA ALA A 76 -6.49 -2.97 -10.93
C ALA A 76 -5.89 -3.23 -12.32
N GLY A 77 -4.56 -3.17 -12.42
CA GLY A 77 -3.85 -3.53 -13.64
C GLY A 77 -4.08 -4.99 -14.04
N SER A 78 -3.80 -5.32 -15.29
CA SER A 78 -3.82 -6.71 -15.78
C SER A 78 -2.67 -7.56 -15.22
N MET A 79 -1.63 -6.92 -14.66
CA MET A 79 -0.49 -7.55 -14.01
C MET A 79 -0.49 -7.22 -12.52
N GLU A 80 -0.14 -8.21 -11.70
CA GLU A 80 0.05 -8.02 -10.26
C GLU A 80 1.24 -7.08 -10.01
N LEU A 81 1.13 -6.24 -8.98
CA LEU A 81 2.21 -5.40 -8.51
C LEU A 81 3.41 -6.26 -8.10
N PRO A 82 4.62 -5.98 -8.62
CA PRO A 82 5.82 -6.69 -8.20
C PRO A 82 6.13 -6.40 -6.73
N ALA A 83 6.72 -7.38 -6.04
CA ALA A 83 7.24 -7.21 -4.68
C ALA A 83 8.63 -6.57 -4.70
N ASP A 84 8.73 -5.42 -5.35
CA ASP A 84 9.98 -4.73 -5.64
C ASP A 84 9.75 -3.22 -5.70
N ALA A 85 10.48 -2.46 -4.89
CA ALA A 85 10.28 -1.02 -4.75
C ALA A 85 10.67 -0.25 -6.00
N ASP A 86 11.76 -0.64 -6.67
CA ASP A 86 12.23 0.00 -7.90
C ASP A 86 11.20 -0.15 -9.01
N ALA A 87 10.66 -1.36 -9.20
CA ALA A 87 9.63 -1.62 -10.18
C ALA A 87 8.30 -0.90 -9.86
N LEU A 88 7.97 -0.72 -8.57
CA LEU A 88 6.78 0.02 -8.14
C LEU A 88 6.95 1.54 -8.22
N SER A 89 8.17 2.05 -8.29
CA SER A 89 8.45 3.49 -8.35
C SER A 89 7.94 4.14 -9.65
N GLU A 90 7.74 3.34 -10.69
CA GLU A 90 7.13 3.77 -11.96
C GLU A 90 5.63 4.11 -11.84
N LEU A 91 4.96 3.65 -10.78
CA LEU A 91 3.55 3.93 -10.54
C LEU A 91 3.39 5.18 -9.66
N SER A 92 3.09 6.32 -10.29
CA SER A 92 2.84 7.58 -9.59
C SER A 92 1.52 7.58 -8.79
N LEU A 93 1.57 8.08 -7.55
CA LEU A 93 0.41 8.30 -6.70
C LEU A 93 -0.16 9.71 -6.78
N ALA A 94 0.30 10.52 -7.75
CA ALA A 94 -0.26 11.85 -8.00
C ALA A 94 -1.80 11.90 -8.15
N PRO A 95 -2.47 10.90 -8.74
CA PRO A 95 -3.94 10.87 -8.82
C PRO A 95 -4.66 10.89 -7.46
N LEU A 96 -3.98 10.59 -6.35
CA LEU A 96 -4.55 10.71 -5.00
C LEU A 96 -4.90 12.17 -4.64
N GLY A 97 -4.20 13.14 -5.20
CA GLY A 97 -4.25 14.55 -4.78
C GLY A 97 -5.35 15.40 -5.41
N GLY A 98 -6.40 14.79 -5.96
CA GLY A 98 -7.55 15.48 -6.55
C GLY A 98 -8.18 16.53 -5.65
#